data_AF-A0A367PD47-F1
#
_entry.id   AF-A0A367PD47-F1
#
_cell.length_a   1.000
_cell.length_b   1.000
_cell.length_c   1.000
_cell.angle_alpha   90.00
_cell.angle_beta   90.00
_cell.angle_gamma   90.00
#
_symmetry.space_group_name_H-M   'P 1'
#
loop_
_entity.id
_entity.type
_entity.pdbx_description
1 polymer ?
#
loop_
_entity_poly.entity_id
_entity_poly.type
_entity_poly.pdbx_seq_one_letter_code
_entity_poly.pdbx_strand_id
1 'polypeptide(L)'
;MKPPIFDRFFSRIYVLKLVQSSPSTVLSLVDRLRERGIDKNIRSLRPILRSLMMARAITAELVEGSGRVYCITEQGRAELEAYMSHLAVLKAELEPGEET
;
A
#
# COMPACT_ATOMS: atom_id res chain seq x y z
N MET A 1 15.28 -7.44 16.91
CA MET A 1 15.52 -6.08 16.39
C MET A 1 14.26 -5.62 15.67
N LYS A 2 13.74 -4.42 15.96
CA LYS A 2 12.57 -3.87 15.24
C LYS A 2 13.07 -3.51 13.82
N PRO A 3 12.50 -4.00 12.71
CA PRO A 3 12.83 -3.46 11.40
C PRO A 3 12.05 -2.13 11.27
N PRO A 4 12.60 -0.96 11.64
CA PRO A 4 11.75 0.06 12.25
C PRO A 4 11.11 1.04 11.26
N ILE A 5 11.52 1.07 9.99
CA ILE A 5 11.06 2.10 9.03
C ILE A 5 10.65 1.48 7.69
N PHE A 6 11.49 0.59 7.14
CA PHE A 6 11.23 -0.03 5.84
C PHE A 6 9.94 -0.85 5.79
N ASP A 7 9.65 -1.67 6.81
CA ASP A 7 8.41 -2.46 6.85
C ASP A 7 7.14 -1.59 6.79
N ARG A 8 7.15 -0.44 7.51
CA ARG A 8 6.02 0.50 7.48
C ARG A 8 5.91 1.20 6.13
N PHE A 9 7.04 1.55 5.51
CA PHE A 9 7.06 2.16 4.18
C PHE A 9 6.53 1.22 3.10
N PHE A 10 7.02 -0.02 3.04
CA PHE A 10 6.51 -1.03 2.12
C PHE A 10 5.03 -1.31 2.37
N SER A 11 4.60 -1.41 3.63
CA SER A 11 3.18 -1.59 3.95
C SER A 11 2.29 -0.47 3.40
N ARG A 12 2.77 0.79 3.40
CA ARG A 12 2.03 1.92 2.78
C ARG A 12 1.91 1.74 1.27
N ILE A 13 3.00 1.39 0.59
CA ILE A 13 3.02 1.15 -0.86
C ILE A 13 2.05 0.02 -1.22
N TYR A 14 2.10 -1.10 -0.50
CA TYR A 14 1.19 -2.22 -0.75
C TYR A 14 -0.27 -1.81 -0.55
N VAL A 15 -0.61 -1.11 0.54
CA VAL A 15 -1.98 -0.64 0.75
C VAL A 15 -2.43 0.28 -0.38
N LEU A 16 -1.60 1.25 -0.78
CA LEU A 16 -1.89 2.14 -1.92
C LEU A 16 -2.13 1.34 -3.20
N LYS A 17 -1.27 0.35 -3.50
CA LYS A 17 -1.44 -0.49 -4.68
C LYS A 17 -2.74 -1.28 -4.66
N LEU A 18 -3.10 -1.84 -3.49
CA LEU A 18 -4.34 -2.61 -3.34
C LEU A 18 -5.58 -1.74 -3.51
N VAL A 19 -5.62 -0.55 -2.89
CA VAL A 19 -6.75 0.38 -3.02
C VAL A 19 -6.79 1.09 -4.37
N GLN A 20 -5.66 1.19 -5.09
CA GLN A 20 -5.63 1.62 -6.49
C GLN A 20 -6.35 0.62 -7.39
N SER A 21 -6.10 -0.68 -7.19
CA SER A 21 -6.75 -1.72 -8.00
C SER A 21 -8.24 -1.84 -7.70
N SER A 22 -8.64 -1.73 -6.43
CA SER A 22 -10.04 -1.73 -6.04
C SER A 22 -10.26 -1.13 -4.64
N PRO A 23 -11.31 -0.31 -4.44
CA PRO A 23 -11.73 0.12 -3.11
C PRO A 23 -11.84 -1.08 -2.16
N SER A 24 -11.33 -0.94 -0.93
CA SER A 24 -11.14 -2.09 -0.04
C SER A 24 -11.48 -1.77 1.40
N THR A 25 -12.07 -2.73 2.13
CA THR A 25 -12.24 -2.63 3.58
C THR A 25 -10.94 -2.99 4.29
N VAL A 26 -10.85 -2.73 5.59
CA VAL A 26 -9.67 -3.15 6.38
C VAL A 26 -9.50 -4.68 6.39
N LEU A 27 -10.60 -5.44 6.30
CA LEU A 27 -10.57 -6.90 6.25
C LEU A 27 -10.02 -7.37 4.91
N SER A 28 -10.56 -6.88 3.79
CA SER A 28 -10.09 -7.29 2.47
C SER A 28 -8.62 -6.91 2.23
N LEU A 29 -8.15 -5.79 2.79
CA LEU A 29 -6.73 -5.44 2.75
C LEU A 29 -5.86 -6.43 3.51
N VAL A 30 -6.28 -6.89 4.69
CA VAL A 30 -5.53 -7.90 5.46
C VAL A 30 -5.43 -9.21 4.67
N ASP A 31 -6.54 -9.68 4.11
CA ASP A 31 -6.58 -10.92 3.35
C ASP A 31 -5.67 -10.84 2.10
N ARG A 32 -5.78 -9.74 1.33
CA ARG A 32 -4.95 -9.51 0.13
C ARG A 32 -3.47 -9.32 0.45
N LEU A 33 -3.11 -8.77 1.61
CA LEU A 33 -1.72 -8.70 2.06
C LEU A 33 -1.19 -10.09 2.40
N ARG A 34 -2.00 -10.91 3.08
CA ARG A 34 -1.64 -12.29 3.42
C ARG A 34 -1.41 -13.15 2.18
N GLU A 35 -2.24 -13.00 1.14
CA GLU A 35 -2.04 -13.66 -0.17
C GLU A 35 -0.67 -13.36 -0.80
N ARG A 36 -0.04 -12.24 -0.44
CA ARG A 36 1.27 -11.81 -0.93
C ARG A 36 2.41 -12.15 0.04
N GLY A 37 2.14 -12.99 1.04
CA GLY A 37 3.11 -13.37 2.08
C GLY A 37 3.37 -12.27 3.12
N ILE A 38 2.54 -11.23 3.18
CA ILE A 38 2.71 -10.11 4.11
C ILE A 38 1.78 -10.32 5.31
N ASP A 39 2.32 -10.84 6.41
CA ASP A 39 1.54 -11.09 7.62
C ASP A 39 1.27 -9.80 8.40
N LYS A 40 0.12 -9.18 8.12
CA LYS A 40 -0.46 -8.08 8.91
C LYS A 40 -1.80 -8.50 9.48
N ASN A 41 -2.16 -7.90 10.60
CA ASN A 41 -3.49 -8.03 11.18
C ASN A 41 -4.16 -6.65 11.24
N ILE A 42 -5.45 -6.63 11.57
CA ILE A 42 -6.24 -5.40 11.65
C ILE A 42 -5.59 -4.37 12.59
N ARG A 43 -5.03 -4.80 13.72
CA ARG A 43 -4.41 -3.90 14.71
C ARG A 43 -3.16 -3.23 14.16
N SER A 44 -2.33 -3.95 13.40
CA SER A 44 -1.13 -3.39 12.76
C SER A 44 -1.44 -2.57 11.50
N LEU A 45 -2.54 -2.85 10.80
CA LEU A 45 -2.94 -2.11 9.60
C LEU A 45 -3.58 -0.74 9.89
N ARG A 46 -4.32 -0.61 11.00
CA ARG A 46 -4.99 0.66 11.38
C ARG A 46 -4.06 1.87 11.43
N PRO A 47 -2.85 1.82 12.04
CA PRO A 47 -1.91 2.93 12.01
C PRO A 47 -1.43 3.31 10.60
N ILE A 48 -1.28 2.33 9.70
CA ILE A 48 -0.88 2.58 8.30
C ILE A 48 -2.00 3.32 7.57
N LEU A 49 -3.24 2.85 7.69
CA LEU A 49 -4.41 3.51 7.13
C LEU A 49 -4.57 4.94 7.67
N ARG A 50 -4.42 5.13 8.99
CA ARG A 50 -4.46 6.47 9.60
C ARG A 50 -3.39 7.38 9.01
N SER A 51 -2.16 6.88 8.87
CA SER A 51 -1.05 7.64 8.28
C SER A 51 -1.30 8.00 6.81
N LEU A 52 -1.93 7.13 6.02
CA LEU A 52 -2.29 7.41 4.63
C LEU A 52 -3.45 8.43 4.52
N MET A 53 -4.43 8.34 5.42
CA MET A 53 -5.52 9.33 5.50
C MET A 53 -4.99 10.71 5.91
N MET A 54 -4.08 10.79 6.88
CA MET A 54 -3.46 12.07 7.27
C MET A 54 -2.65 12.69 6.13
N ALA A 55 -2.00 11.87 5.32
CA ALA A 55 -1.30 12.30 4.11
C ALA A 55 -2.24 12.63 2.94
N ARG A 56 -3.56 12.41 3.08
CA ARG A 56 -4.57 12.54 2.00
C ARG A 56 -4.32 11.65 0.79
N ALA A 57 -3.55 10.58 0.96
CA ALA A 57 -3.29 9.59 -0.09
C ALA A 57 -4.47 8.62 -0.29
N ILE A 58 -5.31 8.47 0.75
CA ILE A 58 -6.56 7.70 0.68
C ILE A 58 -7.69 8.46 1.36
N THR A 59 -8.92 8.20 0.93
CA THR A 59 -10.15 8.55 1.64
C THR A 59 -10.79 7.32 2.26
N ALA A 60 -11.78 7.55 3.12
CA ALA A 60 -12.58 6.48 3.69
C ALA A 60 -14.06 6.87 3.66
N GLU A 61 -14.89 5.98 3.14
CA GLU A 61 -16.33 6.14 3.01
C GLU A 61 -17.04 5.04 3.82
N LEU A 62 -18.16 5.37 4.44
CA LEU A 62 -19.02 4.39 5.08
C LEU A 62 -20.00 3.85 4.05
N VAL A 63 -19.91 2.55 3.78
CA VAL A 63 -20.78 1.84 2.84
C VAL A 63 -21.67 0.90 3.63
N GLU A 64 -22.98 0.96 3.38
CA GLU A 64 -23.97 0.10 4.02
C GLU A 64 -23.63 -1.38 3.80
N GLY A 65 -23.73 -2.19 4.86
CA GLY A 65 -23.39 -3.62 4.83
C GLY A 65 -21.89 -3.96 4.76
N SER A 66 -21.01 -3.03 4.37
CA SER A 66 -19.56 -3.27 4.23
C SER A 66 -18.70 -2.53 5.26
N GLY A 67 -19.26 -1.49 5.88
CA GLY A 67 -18.55 -0.63 6.83
C GLY A 67 -17.62 0.34 6.12
N ARG A 68 -16.43 0.58 6.68
CA ARG A 68 -15.49 1.57 6.15
C ARG A 68 -14.69 1.01 4.97
N VAL A 69 -14.87 1.62 3.80
CA VAL A 69 -14.17 1.31 2.55
C VAL A 69 -13.15 2.41 2.27
N TYR A 70 -11.92 2.02 1.94
CA TYR A 70 -10.83 2.94 1.64
C TYR A 70 -10.62 3.04 0.12
N CYS A 71 -10.50 4.26 -0.37
CA CYS A 71 -10.31 4.58 -1.79
C CYS A 71 -9.02 5.39 -1.97
N ILE A 72 -8.29 5.16 -3.06
CA ILE A 72 -7.11 5.97 -3.37
C ILE A 72 -7.54 7.35 -3.89
N THR A 73 -6.83 8.40 -3.49
CA THR A 73 -7.01 9.75 -4.05
C THR A 73 -6.11 9.97 -5.26
N GLU A 74 -6.28 11.10 -5.94
CA GLU A 74 -5.34 11.50 -6.99
C GLU A 74 -3.92 11.73 -6.45
N GLN A 75 -3.81 12.36 -5.28
CA GLN A 75 -2.51 12.52 -4.60
C GLN A 75 -1.88 11.16 -4.28
N GLY A 76 -2.68 10.20 -3.78
CA GLY A 76 -2.18 8.85 -3.49
C GLY A 76 -1.75 8.10 -4.75
N ARG A 77 -2.42 8.32 -5.89
CA ARG A 77 -2.01 7.77 -7.19
C ARG A 77 -0.66 8.35 -7.63
N ALA A 78 -0.49 9.66 -7.54
CA ALA A 78 0.77 10.33 -7.88
C ALA A 78 1.92 9.87 -6.97
N GLU A 79 1.69 9.76 -5.66
CA GLU A 79 2.68 9.23 -4.71
C GLU A 79 3.06 7.78 -5.05
N LEU A 80 2.07 6.92 -5.33
CA LEU A 80 2.31 5.54 -5.71
C LEU A 80 3.11 5.43 -7.00
N GLU A 81 2.80 6.23 -8.01
CA GLU A 81 3.52 6.24 -9.29
C GLU A 81 4.99 6.61 -9.11
N ALA A 82 5.28 7.66 -8.32
CA ALA A 82 6.65 8.04 -8.00
C ALA A 82 7.42 6.90 -7.29
N TYR A 83 6.77 6.20 -6.35
CA TYR A 83 7.39 5.05 -5.69
C TYR A 83 7.65 3.88 -6.66
N MET A 84 6.71 3.59 -7.55
CA MET A 84 6.88 2.54 -8.55
C MET A 84 8.00 2.87 -9.53
N SER A 85 8.14 4.14 -9.93
CA SER A 85 9.25 4.61 -10.75
C SER A 85 10.61 4.38 -10.07
N HIS A 86 10.73 4.74 -8.78
CA HIS A 86 11.98 4.50 -8.05
C HIS A 86 12.30 3.00 -7.92
N LEU A 87 11.29 2.15 -7.67
CA LEU A 87 11.48 0.71 -7.61
C LEU A 87 11.88 0.12 -8.97
N ALA A 88 11.38 0.67 -10.08
CA ALA A 88 11.75 0.26 -11.43
C ALA A 88 13.23 0.55 -11.73
N VAL A 89 13.74 1.71 -11.32
CA VAL A 89 15.18 2.06 -11.42
C VAL A 89 16.03 1.05 -10.65
N LEU A 90 15.68 0.79 -9.39
CA LEU A 90 16.41 -0.19 -8.56
C LEU A 90 16.36 -1.61 -9.14
N LYS A 91 15.23 -2.01 -9.74
CA LYS A 91 15.11 -3.31 -10.42
C LYS A 91 16.02 -3.38 -11.64
N ALA A 92 16.09 -2.32 -12.44
CA ALA A 92 16.95 -2.26 -13.62
C ALA A 92 18.45 -2.34 -13.29
N GLU A 93 18.88 -1.79 -12.14
CA GLU A 93 20.27 -1.93 -11.67
C GLU A 93 20.65 -3.37 -11.27
N LEU A 94 19.65 -4.19 -10.91
CA LEU A 94 19.87 -5.59 -10.50
C LEU A 94 19.84 -6.57 -11.67
N GLU A 95 19.25 -6.17 -12.80
CA GLU A 95 19.27 -6.96 -14.03
C GLU A 95 20.64 -6.71 -14.69
N PRO A 96 21.55 -7.72 -14.74
CA PRO A 96 22.82 -7.53 -15.44
C PRO A 96 22.48 -7.15 -16.87
N GLY A 97 23.07 -6.05 -17.35
CA GLY A 97 22.90 -5.65 -18.74
C GLY A 97 23.17 -6.88 -19.61
N GLU A 98 22.22 -7.23 -20.47
CA GLU A 98 22.50 -8.14 -21.57
C GLU A 98 23.56 -7.45 -22.43
N GLU A 99 24.84 -7.69 -22.09
CA GLU A 99 25.97 -7.43 -22.97
C GLU A 99 25.72 -8.26 -24.24
N THR A 100 25.24 -7.57 -25.28
CA THR A 100 25.16 -8.06 -26.65
C THR A 100 26.18 -7.32 -27.51
#